data_AF-A0AA35Q645-F1
#
_entry.id   AF-A0AA35Q645-F1
#
_cell.length_a   1.000
_cell.length_b   1.000
_cell.length_c   1.000
_cell.angle_alpha   90.00
_cell.angle_beta   90.00
_cell.angle_gamma   90.00
#
_symmetry.space_group_name_H-M   'P 1'
#
loop_
_entity.id
_entity.type
_entity.pdbx_description
1 polymer ?
#
loop_
_entity_poly.entity_id
_entity_poly.type
_entity_poly.pdbx_seq_one_letter_code
_entity_poly.pdbx_strand_id
1 'polypeptide(L)'
;MTCQSHFTNVNDTCEKHAEATGYRDFYANIFPIQSELVTRCIIEAFKPLGADLPSILAGEEVAVVTCIPKHRRLVQRLYGILQVAGLVVQEENGVIRRTAKDPPTSPSSVLFSTLLSKFPQHNVETKLLHSTAHWLAECLTGKEDPVGILFGSLEARAMLEDMYTNSPMFKTGTLLLADYIPAIMKSYEGTGRQIQILEIGAGTGGTTKLLLEALVKSASTRHPTYTFSDISTSLVHAARRKFTLYPFMKYEVLDVEQSPTFNAAERYNQFDIISTNWVHATRSLVDLTRSIRRFFKSDGILCLLEMTRNIHWFDLAFGPLDGWWLAADGRQHPLGNESRWKNDLGTADYRWVRWSEGNSEESEVFRLISASPSDAFATGICGEDQASLSCFTQDTMAFKKVGNLTLHADMYYPQQARRKGIENPIAPVALMVHGGGHIMLTRKDIRLDQVAMALNRGFVVVSIDYRLCPEMTLAERPMADAVDALTWIPNTLPSIPRKRPDVRLSGEDVVLIGWSSGGHLAMSLSWTSIPKGIRPHEAILAFYCPTDYEDGFWLRPNILEHTDNPGLNQFDEEIWSAISNQPLTGYTASINQKHAATNVISGVSPKDPRAPLLLYMSRHGKGLDVLLNGL
;
A
#
# COMPACT_ATOMS: atom_id res chain seq x y z
N MET A 1 22.22 -0.27 14.79
CA MET A 1 20.79 -0.43 14.44
C MET A 1 20.65 -0.08 12.97
N THR A 2 19.82 -0.80 12.22
CA THR A 2 19.57 -0.53 10.80
C THR A 2 18.45 0.50 10.64
N CYS A 3 18.37 1.18 9.49
CA CYS A 3 17.23 2.05 9.19
C CYS A 3 15.90 1.29 9.27
N GLN A 4 15.88 -0.01 8.93
CA GLN A 4 14.75 -0.89 9.16
C GLN A 4 14.35 -0.99 10.64
N SER A 5 15.30 -1.21 11.55
CA SER A 5 14.99 -1.29 13.00
C SER A 5 14.49 0.03 13.57
N HIS A 6 14.96 1.17 13.05
CA HIS A 6 14.45 2.49 13.44
C HIS A 6 13.03 2.71 12.92
N PHE A 7 12.72 2.18 11.75
CA PHE A 7 11.40 2.26 11.16
C PHE A 7 10.33 1.52 11.98
N THR A 8 10.65 0.31 12.48
CA THR A 8 9.75 -0.44 13.37
C THR A 8 9.41 0.33 14.65
N ASN A 9 10.38 1.04 15.23
CA ASN A 9 10.13 1.85 16.43
C ASN A 9 9.23 3.06 16.16
N VAL A 10 9.24 3.61 14.93
CA VAL A 10 8.37 4.74 14.54
C VAL A 10 6.91 4.29 14.39
N ASN A 11 6.66 3.06 13.96
CA ASN A 11 5.31 2.50 13.92
C ASN A 11 4.66 2.48 15.32
N ASP A 12 5.45 2.21 16.36
CA ASP A 12 4.99 2.19 17.76
C ASP A 12 4.71 3.60 18.34
N THR A 13 5.17 4.68 17.69
CA THR A 13 4.96 6.07 18.17
C THR A 13 3.84 6.81 17.46
N CYS A 14 3.33 6.31 16.32
CA CYS A 14 2.24 6.96 15.56
C CYS A 14 1.01 7.22 16.42
N GLU A 15 0.54 6.20 17.14
CA GLU A 15 -0.64 6.33 18.01
C GLU A 15 -0.41 7.32 19.16
N LYS A 16 0.81 7.37 19.71
CA LYS A 16 1.16 8.31 20.78
C LYS A 16 1.13 9.75 20.29
N HIS A 17 1.65 10.00 19.09
CA HIS A 17 1.61 11.32 18.47
C HIS A 17 0.18 11.71 18.06
N ALA A 18 -0.61 10.76 17.56
CA ALA A 18 -2.01 10.98 17.24
C ALA A 18 -2.81 11.37 18.49
N GLU A 19 -2.55 10.72 19.62
CA GLU A 19 -3.15 11.08 20.91
C GLU A 19 -2.67 12.47 21.39
N ALA A 20 -1.37 12.74 21.36
CA ALA A 20 -0.79 14.00 21.82
C ALA A 20 -1.24 15.23 21.01
N THR A 21 -1.58 15.04 19.73
CA THR A 21 -2.06 16.11 18.86
C THR A 21 -3.58 16.22 18.80
N GLY A 22 -4.32 15.25 19.36
CA GLY A 22 -5.78 15.19 19.27
C GLY A 22 -6.30 14.68 17.91
N TYR A 23 -5.47 13.95 17.15
CA TYR A 23 -5.85 13.30 15.90
C TYR A 23 -6.49 11.92 16.13
N ARG A 24 -6.20 11.27 17.26
CA ARG A 24 -6.82 9.99 17.64
C ARG A 24 -8.35 10.09 17.65
N ASP A 25 -9.00 9.02 17.18
CA ASP A 25 -10.46 8.89 17.06
C ASP A 25 -11.11 9.94 16.12
N PHE A 26 -10.33 10.51 15.20
CA PHE A 26 -10.85 11.39 14.14
C PHE A 26 -11.94 10.71 13.33
N TYR A 27 -11.74 9.45 12.91
CA TYR A 27 -12.72 8.72 12.10
C TYR A 27 -13.99 8.38 12.88
N ALA A 28 -13.87 8.12 14.17
CA ALA A 28 -15.01 7.81 15.02
C ALA A 28 -15.86 9.06 15.34
N ASN A 29 -15.22 10.20 15.63
CA ASN A 29 -15.90 11.34 16.24
C ASN A 29 -16.06 12.57 15.33
N ILE A 30 -15.08 12.85 14.47
CA ILE A 30 -15.02 14.10 13.68
C ILE A 30 -15.41 13.84 12.23
N PHE A 31 -14.85 12.79 11.62
CA PHE A 31 -15.07 12.43 10.22
C PHE A 31 -16.55 12.30 9.84
N PRO A 32 -17.47 11.72 10.65
CA PRO A 32 -18.87 11.63 10.26
C PRO A 32 -19.52 13.00 10.03
N ILE A 33 -19.28 13.95 10.93
CA ILE A 33 -19.82 15.32 10.83
C ILE A 33 -19.13 16.09 9.71
N GLN A 34 -17.81 15.92 9.55
CA GLN A 34 -17.05 16.56 8.47
C GLN A 34 -17.47 16.02 7.10
N SER A 35 -17.69 14.71 6.97
CA SER A 35 -18.15 14.07 5.74
C SER A 35 -19.57 14.52 5.37
N GLU A 36 -20.46 14.67 6.37
CA GLU A 36 -21.77 15.28 6.16
C GLU A 36 -21.67 16.74 5.73
N LEU A 37 -20.79 17.54 6.35
CA LEU A 37 -20.53 18.93 5.95
C LEU A 37 -20.05 19.01 4.50
N VAL A 38 -19.06 18.20 4.12
CA VAL A 38 -18.55 18.12 2.74
C VAL A 38 -19.69 17.78 1.77
N THR A 39 -20.46 16.73 2.07
CA THR A 39 -21.60 16.31 1.25
C THR A 39 -22.62 17.43 1.10
N ARG A 40 -22.91 18.13 2.21
CA ARG A 40 -23.86 19.23 2.22
C ARG A 40 -23.38 20.43 1.41
N CYS A 41 -22.11 20.79 1.49
CA CYS A 41 -21.53 21.85 0.67
C CYS A 41 -21.62 21.52 -0.83
N ILE A 42 -21.41 20.26 -1.23
CA ILE A 42 -21.59 19.84 -2.64
C ILE A 42 -23.05 20.02 -3.07
N ILE A 43 -24.01 19.55 -2.27
CA ILE A 43 -25.45 19.68 -2.57
C ILE A 43 -25.85 21.15 -2.73
N GLU A 44 -25.41 22.01 -1.81
CA GLU A 44 -25.70 23.45 -1.84
C GLU A 44 -25.08 24.13 -3.07
N ALA A 45 -23.86 23.74 -3.46
CA ALA A 45 -23.20 24.24 -4.67
C ALA A 45 -23.83 23.72 -5.97
N PHE A 46 -24.36 22.49 -5.99
CA PHE A 46 -24.95 21.87 -7.18
C PHE A 46 -26.32 22.45 -7.53
N LYS A 47 -27.09 22.88 -6.52
CA LYS A 47 -28.41 23.48 -6.69
C LYS A 47 -28.44 24.64 -7.70
N PRO A 48 -27.63 25.71 -7.57
CA PRO A 48 -27.59 26.80 -8.55
C PRO A 48 -26.97 26.39 -9.90
N LEU A 49 -26.32 25.23 -9.99
CA LEU A 49 -25.72 24.69 -11.22
C LEU A 49 -26.62 23.70 -11.97
N GLY A 50 -27.87 23.55 -11.52
CA GLY A 50 -28.89 22.75 -12.21
C GLY A 50 -29.14 21.34 -11.63
N ALA A 51 -28.53 20.99 -10.50
CA ALA A 51 -28.74 19.70 -9.83
C ALA A 51 -29.19 19.90 -8.37
N ASP A 52 -30.49 20.07 -8.14
CA ASP A 52 -31.08 20.14 -6.79
C ASP A 52 -31.38 18.73 -6.27
N LEU A 53 -30.34 18.02 -5.79
CA LEU A 53 -30.43 16.63 -5.32
C LEU A 53 -31.62 16.31 -4.38
N PRO A 54 -32.01 17.18 -3.43
CA PRO A 54 -33.20 16.96 -2.59
C PRO A 54 -34.53 16.95 -3.34
N SER A 55 -34.59 17.56 -4.53
CA SER A 55 -35.79 17.64 -5.36
C SER A 55 -35.88 16.52 -6.42
N ILE A 56 -34.84 15.70 -6.57
CA ILE A 56 -34.76 14.59 -7.53
C ILE A 56 -35.22 13.30 -6.84
N LEU A 57 -36.15 12.56 -7.46
CA LEU A 57 -36.69 11.33 -6.89
C LEU A 57 -35.73 10.14 -7.07
N ALA A 58 -35.85 9.13 -6.21
CA ALA A 58 -35.07 7.90 -6.33
C ALA A 58 -35.28 7.23 -7.69
N GLY A 59 -34.19 6.83 -8.36
CA GLY A 59 -34.18 6.25 -9.69
C GLY A 59 -34.15 7.27 -10.84
N GLU A 60 -34.42 8.55 -10.57
CA GLU A 60 -34.30 9.58 -11.60
C GLU A 60 -32.83 9.90 -11.92
N GLU A 61 -32.62 10.38 -13.14
CA GLU A 61 -31.31 10.82 -13.61
C GLU A 61 -30.92 12.14 -12.95
N VAL A 62 -29.67 12.21 -12.49
CA VAL A 62 -29.06 13.43 -11.95
C VAL A 62 -28.20 14.04 -13.04
N ALA A 63 -28.65 15.15 -13.61
CA ALA A 63 -27.89 15.88 -14.64
C ALA A 63 -26.51 16.28 -14.10
N VAL A 64 -25.48 16.17 -14.95
CA VAL A 64 -24.12 16.63 -14.63
C VAL A 64 -24.09 18.15 -14.59
N VAL A 65 -23.66 18.73 -13.46
CA VAL A 65 -23.58 20.18 -13.29
C VAL A 65 -22.66 20.85 -14.32
N THR A 66 -23.02 22.05 -14.74
CA THR A 66 -22.20 22.83 -15.70
C THR A 66 -20.99 23.43 -14.99
N CYS A 67 -19.80 23.27 -15.57
CA CYS A 67 -18.57 23.90 -15.10
C CYS A 67 -17.68 24.37 -16.27
N ILE A 68 -16.72 25.24 -15.98
CA ILE A 68 -15.68 25.58 -16.96
C ILE A 68 -14.77 24.36 -17.24
N PRO A 69 -14.15 24.24 -18.44
CA PRO A 69 -13.45 23.03 -18.86
C PRO A 69 -12.37 22.51 -17.88
N LYS A 70 -11.66 23.42 -17.20
CA LYS A 70 -10.61 23.05 -16.25
C LYS A 70 -11.12 22.32 -15.00
N HIS A 71 -12.40 22.49 -14.64
CA HIS A 71 -12.99 21.88 -13.45
C HIS A 71 -13.72 20.55 -13.70
N ARG A 72 -13.66 19.98 -14.92
CA ARG A 72 -14.31 18.69 -15.22
C ARG A 72 -13.86 17.56 -14.29
N ARG A 73 -12.55 17.47 -14.00
CA ARG A 73 -12.00 16.47 -13.07
C ARG A 73 -12.51 16.67 -11.65
N LEU A 74 -12.60 17.93 -11.19
CA LEU A 74 -13.19 18.25 -9.90
C LEU A 74 -14.66 17.83 -9.86
N VAL A 75 -15.47 18.19 -10.85
CA VAL A 75 -16.90 17.82 -10.89
C VAL A 75 -17.08 16.30 -10.83
N GLN A 76 -16.31 15.53 -11.62
CA GLN A 76 -16.30 14.07 -11.54
C GLN A 76 -15.97 13.58 -10.13
N ARG A 77 -14.99 14.22 -9.47
CA ARG A 77 -14.64 13.89 -8.09
C ARG A 77 -15.77 14.20 -7.11
N LEU A 78 -16.47 15.32 -7.27
CA LEU A 78 -17.61 15.70 -6.41
C LEU A 78 -18.77 14.70 -6.55
N TYR A 79 -19.07 14.21 -7.75
CA TYR A 79 -20.03 13.10 -7.92
C TYR A 79 -19.53 11.80 -7.28
N GLY A 80 -18.23 11.51 -7.35
CA GLY A 80 -17.63 10.40 -6.62
C GLY A 80 -17.82 10.50 -5.10
N ILE A 81 -17.76 11.71 -4.53
CA ILE A 81 -18.05 11.95 -3.10
C ILE A 81 -19.54 11.70 -2.82
N LEU A 82 -20.45 12.18 -3.67
CA LEU A 82 -21.89 11.89 -3.53
C LEU A 82 -22.21 10.39 -3.64
N GLN A 83 -21.45 9.65 -4.46
CA GLN A 83 -21.57 8.19 -4.58
C GLN A 83 -21.07 7.48 -3.32
N VAL A 84 -19.93 7.91 -2.74
CA VAL A 84 -19.45 7.40 -1.44
C VAL A 84 -20.45 7.71 -0.33
N ALA A 85 -21.09 8.88 -0.37
CA ALA A 85 -22.18 9.24 0.53
C ALA A 85 -23.47 8.41 0.28
N GLY A 86 -23.51 7.61 -0.79
CA GLY A 86 -24.63 6.76 -1.16
C GLY A 86 -25.83 7.52 -1.71
N LEU A 87 -25.65 8.76 -2.18
CA LEU A 87 -26.73 9.61 -2.71
C LEU A 87 -26.93 9.41 -4.21
N VAL A 88 -25.88 9.02 -4.93
CA VAL A 88 -25.96 8.72 -6.35
C VAL A 88 -25.26 7.40 -6.66
N VAL A 89 -25.60 6.81 -7.80
CA VAL A 89 -24.89 5.68 -8.38
C VAL A 89 -24.60 5.99 -9.85
N GLN A 90 -23.42 5.64 -10.33
CA GLN A 90 -23.06 5.72 -11.74
C GLN A 90 -23.28 4.35 -12.39
N GLU A 91 -24.13 4.31 -13.42
CA GLU A 91 -24.36 3.12 -14.23
C GLU A 91 -23.20 2.84 -15.20
N GLU A 92 -23.14 1.64 -15.78
CA GLU A 92 -22.12 1.25 -16.76
C GLU A 92 -22.10 2.14 -18.01
N ASN A 93 -23.26 2.68 -18.41
CA ASN A 93 -23.41 3.62 -19.52
C ASN A 93 -22.95 5.06 -19.18
N GLY A 94 -22.50 5.31 -17.94
CA GLY A 94 -22.06 6.61 -17.45
C GLY A 94 -23.16 7.53 -16.91
N VAL A 95 -24.44 7.12 -16.97
CA VAL A 95 -25.57 7.87 -16.41
C VAL A 95 -25.52 7.84 -14.88
N ILE A 96 -25.74 9.00 -14.26
CA ILE A 96 -25.77 9.14 -12.80
C ILE A 96 -27.23 9.14 -12.35
N ARG A 97 -27.59 8.24 -11.44
CA ARG A 97 -28.95 8.14 -10.88
C ARG A 97 -28.99 8.43 -9.39
N ARG A 98 -30.11 9.00 -8.96
CA ARG A 98 -30.41 9.24 -7.55
C ARG A 98 -30.75 7.92 -6.85
N THR A 99 -30.14 7.67 -5.70
CA THR A 99 -30.47 6.50 -4.86
C THR A 99 -31.69 6.78 -3.97
N ALA A 100 -32.18 5.76 -3.28
CA ALA A 100 -33.25 5.89 -2.28
C ALA A 100 -32.80 6.52 -0.94
N LYS A 101 -31.50 6.77 -0.74
CA LYS A 101 -30.99 7.35 0.50
C LYS A 101 -31.28 8.85 0.53
N ASP A 102 -31.95 9.36 1.54
CA ASP A 102 -32.24 10.79 1.67
C ASP A 102 -30.97 11.65 1.81
N PRO A 103 -30.90 12.85 1.20
CA PRO A 103 -29.77 13.75 1.40
C PRO A 103 -29.78 14.35 2.81
N PRO A 104 -28.62 14.72 3.37
CA PRO A 104 -28.55 15.40 4.65
C PRO A 104 -29.30 16.74 4.61
N THR A 105 -30.11 16.98 5.64
CA THR A 105 -30.99 18.16 5.76
C THR A 105 -30.37 19.30 6.56
N SER A 106 -29.42 19.00 7.44
CA SER A 106 -28.67 19.99 8.22
C SER A 106 -27.96 20.99 7.29
N PRO A 107 -28.16 22.31 7.45
CA PRO A 107 -27.42 23.31 6.68
C PRO A 107 -25.91 23.21 6.92
N SER A 108 -25.10 23.50 5.90
CA SER A 108 -23.63 23.46 6.03
C SER A 108 -23.12 24.38 7.13
N SER A 109 -23.77 25.55 7.32
CA SER A 109 -23.44 26.51 8.38
C SER A 109 -23.62 25.97 9.81
N VAL A 110 -24.60 25.08 10.02
CA VAL A 110 -24.85 24.44 11.32
C VAL A 110 -23.82 23.35 11.59
N LEU A 111 -23.52 22.51 10.59
CA LEU A 111 -22.48 21.49 10.67
C LEU A 111 -21.10 22.12 10.90
N PHE A 112 -20.79 23.20 10.20
CA PHE A 112 -19.58 24.00 10.38
C PHE A 112 -19.46 24.54 11.81
N SER A 113 -20.50 25.20 12.33
CA SER A 113 -20.52 25.72 13.71
C SER A 113 -20.41 24.60 14.75
N THR A 114 -20.98 23.43 14.46
CA THR A 114 -20.88 22.24 15.32
C THR A 114 -19.45 21.73 15.39
N LEU A 115 -18.75 21.62 14.25
CA LEU A 115 -17.34 21.22 14.24
C LEU A 115 -16.47 22.22 15.00
N LEU A 116 -16.69 23.53 14.79
CA LEU A 116 -15.89 24.56 15.46
C LEU A 116 -16.05 24.57 16.98
N SER A 117 -17.25 24.26 17.47
CA SER A 117 -17.56 24.27 18.90
C SER A 117 -17.16 22.97 19.60
N LYS A 118 -17.39 21.81 18.97
CA LYS A 118 -17.11 20.50 19.57
C LYS A 118 -15.65 20.07 19.43
N PHE A 119 -14.97 20.49 18.37
CA PHE A 119 -13.63 20.00 18.02
C PHE A 119 -12.68 21.17 17.75
N PRO A 120 -12.39 22.02 18.76
CA PRO A 120 -11.61 23.24 18.56
C PRO A 120 -10.19 23.00 18.05
N GLN A 121 -9.62 21.80 18.28
CA GLN A 121 -8.32 21.40 17.77
C GLN A 121 -8.30 21.16 16.25
N HIS A 122 -9.47 20.95 15.62
CA HIS A 122 -9.65 20.78 14.18
C HIS A 122 -10.21 22.05 13.51
N ASN A 123 -10.11 23.21 14.18
CA ASN A 123 -10.73 24.46 13.72
C ASN A 123 -10.12 24.99 12.42
N VAL A 124 -8.82 24.79 12.21
CA VAL A 124 -8.09 25.43 11.11
C VAL A 124 -8.49 24.80 9.78
N GLU A 125 -8.45 23.47 9.70
CA GLU A 125 -8.92 22.67 8.57
C GLU A 125 -10.42 22.86 8.33
N THR A 126 -11.23 22.98 9.40
CA THR A 126 -12.67 23.24 9.29
C THR A 126 -12.92 24.61 8.66
N LYS A 127 -12.17 25.65 9.06
CA LYS A 127 -12.24 26.99 8.47
C LYS A 127 -11.76 26.99 7.02
N LEU A 128 -10.67 26.31 6.70
CA LEU A 128 -10.16 26.22 5.31
C LEU A 128 -11.15 25.53 4.37
N LEU A 129 -11.76 24.42 4.81
CA LEU A 129 -12.85 23.78 4.10
C LEU A 129 -13.96 24.80 3.81
N HIS A 130 -14.42 25.53 4.83
CA HIS A 130 -15.50 26.49 4.66
C HIS A 130 -15.14 27.67 3.74
N SER A 131 -13.91 28.18 3.81
CA SER A 131 -13.45 29.33 3.02
C SER A 131 -13.62 29.14 1.52
N THR A 132 -13.47 27.91 1.02
CA THR A 132 -13.55 27.57 -0.41
C THR A 132 -14.86 26.89 -0.75
N ALA A 133 -15.35 25.98 0.10
CA ALA A 133 -16.60 25.27 -0.13
C ALA A 133 -17.81 26.20 -0.20
N HIS A 134 -17.77 27.33 0.52
CA HIS A 134 -18.81 28.37 0.43
C HIS A 134 -18.95 28.96 -0.99
N TRP A 135 -17.85 29.07 -1.72
CA TRP A 135 -17.78 29.65 -3.08
C TRP A 135 -17.67 28.59 -4.18
N LEU A 136 -17.96 27.32 -3.85
CA LEU A 136 -17.68 26.20 -4.75
C LEU A 136 -18.41 26.34 -6.10
N ALA A 137 -19.67 26.79 -6.10
CA ALA A 137 -20.43 26.97 -7.34
C ALA A 137 -19.84 28.08 -8.23
N GLU A 138 -19.44 29.19 -7.61
CA GLU A 138 -18.80 30.33 -8.26
C GLU A 138 -17.43 29.96 -8.82
N CYS A 139 -16.64 29.17 -8.07
CA CYS A 139 -15.36 28.65 -8.54
C CYS A 139 -15.55 27.71 -9.75
N LEU A 140 -16.52 26.78 -9.67
CA LEU A 140 -16.82 25.85 -10.77
C LEU A 140 -17.25 26.54 -12.07
N THR A 141 -17.85 27.73 -11.96
CA THR A 141 -18.29 28.56 -13.09
C THR A 141 -17.28 29.64 -13.49
N GLY A 142 -16.17 29.78 -12.76
CA GLY A 142 -15.14 30.80 -12.99
C GLY A 142 -15.54 32.22 -12.58
N LYS A 143 -16.60 32.38 -11.78
CA LYS A 143 -17.02 33.67 -11.22
C LYS A 143 -16.13 34.12 -10.06
N GLU A 144 -15.55 33.17 -9.34
CA GLU A 144 -14.59 33.43 -8.26
C GLU A 144 -13.26 32.73 -8.53
N ASP A 145 -12.16 33.37 -8.11
CA ASP A 145 -10.81 32.82 -8.23
C ASP A 145 -10.40 32.11 -6.92
N PRO A 146 -10.26 30.76 -6.94
CA PRO A 146 -9.89 30.01 -5.74
C PRO A 146 -8.47 30.33 -5.25
N VAL A 147 -7.58 30.83 -6.12
CA VAL A 147 -6.24 31.29 -5.69
C VAL A 147 -6.36 32.55 -4.83
N GLY A 148 -7.15 33.53 -5.26
CA GLY A 148 -7.49 34.72 -4.48
C GLY A 148 -8.12 34.39 -3.12
N ILE A 149 -9.00 33.38 -3.05
CA ILE A 149 -9.65 32.96 -1.80
C ILE A 149 -8.64 32.39 -0.79
N LEU A 150 -7.79 31.44 -1.23
CA LEU A 150 -6.87 30.73 -0.34
C LEU A 150 -5.56 31.49 -0.06
N PHE A 151 -5.12 32.31 -1.01
CA PHE A 151 -3.81 32.95 -0.96
C PHE A 151 -3.88 34.47 -1.08
N GLY A 152 -5.04 35.10 -1.24
CA GLY A 152 -5.14 36.55 -1.47
C GLY A 152 -4.75 37.38 -0.24
N SER A 153 -5.25 37.01 0.94
CA SER A 153 -5.05 37.78 2.19
C SER A 153 -3.91 37.25 3.06
N LEU A 154 -3.48 38.03 4.05
CA LEU A 154 -2.49 37.58 5.04
C LEU A 154 -3.11 36.52 5.95
N GLU A 155 -4.38 36.68 6.30
CA GLU A 155 -5.14 35.77 7.15
C GLU A 155 -5.30 34.39 6.50
N ALA A 156 -5.59 34.33 5.20
CA ALA A 156 -5.75 33.08 4.46
C ALA A 156 -4.41 32.31 4.37
N ARG A 157 -3.32 33.01 4.06
CA ARG A 157 -1.97 32.42 4.06
C ARG A 157 -1.56 31.93 5.45
N ALA A 158 -1.85 32.69 6.50
CA ALA A 158 -1.57 32.29 7.88
C ALA A 158 -2.38 31.05 8.28
N MET A 159 -3.63 30.94 7.84
CA MET A 159 -4.47 29.78 8.09
C MET A 159 -3.93 28.51 7.40
N LEU A 160 -3.45 28.63 6.16
CA LEU A 160 -2.78 27.52 5.46
C LEU A 160 -1.47 27.10 6.16
N GLU A 161 -0.65 28.07 6.59
CA GLU A 161 0.56 27.79 7.37
C GLU A 161 0.22 27.04 8.66
N ASP A 162 -0.81 27.50 9.37
CA ASP A 162 -1.25 26.92 10.63
C ASP A 162 -1.80 25.49 10.44
N MET A 163 -2.49 25.22 9.33
CA MET A 163 -2.97 23.87 9.01
C MET A 163 -1.80 22.90 8.85
N TYR A 164 -0.83 23.22 7.98
CA TYR A 164 0.32 22.33 7.74
C TYR A 164 1.21 22.18 8.98
N THR A 165 1.20 23.15 9.90
CA THR A 165 2.06 23.13 11.09
C THR A 165 1.38 22.49 12.30
N ASN A 166 0.12 22.84 12.56
CA ASN A 166 -0.54 22.63 13.84
C ASN A 166 -1.80 21.79 13.78
N SER A 167 -2.42 21.58 12.60
CA SER A 167 -3.56 20.68 12.54
C SER A 167 -3.16 19.27 13.00
N PRO A 168 -4.03 18.53 13.71
CA PRO A 168 -3.65 17.29 14.37
C PRO A 168 -3.02 16.24 13.43
N MET A 169 -3.58 16.09 12.21
CA MET A 169 -3.08 15.14 11.22
C MET A 169 -1.65 15.48 10.76
N PHE A 170 -1.42 16.70 10.26
CA PHE A 170 -0.10 17.10 9.74
C PHE A 170 0.95 17.17 10.85
N LYS A 171 0.56 17.59 12.06
CA LYS A 171 1.44 17.62 13.21
C LYS A 171 1.84 16.21 13.66
N THR A 172 0.93 15.25 13.65
CA THR A 172 1.22 13.83 13.94
C THR A 172 2.28 13.29 12.97
N GLY A 173 2.06 13.48 11.67
CA GLY A 173 3.01 13.04 10.64
C GLY A 173 4.37 13.71 10.77
N THR A 174 4.39 15.01 11.09
CA THR A 174 5.64 15.76 11.30
C THR A 174 6.40 15.25 12.53
N LEU A 175 5.71 14.91 13.63
CA LEU A 175 6.35 14.34 14.82
C LEU A 175 6.94 12.95 14.55
N LEU A 176 6.28 12.14 13.72
CA LEU A 176 6.84 10.86 13.27
C LEU A 176 8.13 11.03 12.47
N LEU A 177 8.15 11.98 11.54
CA LEU A 177 9.35 12.35 10.82
C LEU A 177 10.45 12.88 11.76
N ALA A 178 10.06 13.63 12.78
CA ALA A 178 10.96 14.19 13.81
C ALA A 178 11.55 13.12 14.75
N ASP A 179 10.87 12.00 14.97
CA ASP A 179 11.44 10.83 15.63
C ASP A 179 12.39 10.07 14.70
N TYR A 180 12.00 9.94 13.42
CA TYR A 180 12.69 9.09 12.45
C TYR A 180 14.04 9.65 11.99
N ILE A 181 14.13 10.94 11.64
CA ILE A 181 15.36 11.54 11.11
C ILE A 181 16.53 11.44 12.11
N PRO A 182 16.39 11.81 13.40
CA PRO A 182 17.44 11.61 14.38
C PRO A 182 17.82 10.13 14.57
N ALA A 183 16.85 9.22 14.48
CA ALA A 183 17.09 7.79 14.59
C ALA A 183 17.93 7.26 13.41
N ILE A 184 17.65 7.71 12.18
CA ILE A 184 18.49 7.44 11.01
C ILE A 184 19.89 7.99 11.22
N MET A 185 20.02 9.24 11.66
CA MET A 185 21.33 9.87 11.86
C MET A 185 22.21 9.07 12.82
N LYS A 186 21.60 8.48 13.85
CA LYS A 186 22.28 7.58 14.78
C LYS A 186 22.91 6.37 14.09
N SER A 187 22.33 5.89 12.99
CA SER A 187 22.89 4.78 12.20
C SER A 187 24.20 5.14 11.49
N TYR A 188 24.48 6.44 11.31
CA TYR A 188 25.74 6.93 10.75
C TYR A 188 26.78 7.28 11.83
N GLU A 189 26.43 7.22 13.12
CA GLU A 189 27.39 7.44 14.22
C GLU A 189 28.55 6.43 14.13
N GLY A 190 29.77 6.89 14.36
CA GLY A 190 30.98 6.08 14.23
C GLY A 190 31.63 6.08 12.84
N THR A 191 30.93 6.51 11.79
CA THR A 191 31.52 6.67 10.44
C THR A 191 32.40 7.92 10.31
N GLY A 192 32.30 8.86 11.26
CA GLY A 192 32.95 10.17 11.20
C GLY A 192 32.33 11.14 10.18
N ARG A 193 31.34 10.69 9.40
CA ARG A 193 30.65 11.46 8.35
C ARG A 193 29.82 12.59 8.94
N GLN A 194 29.95 13.79 8.39
CA GLN A 194 29.04 14.90 8.69
C GLN A 194 27.78 14.78 7.84
N ILE A 195 26.62 14.58 8.49
CA ILE A 195 25.34 14.40 7.81
C ILE A 195 24.88 15.72 7.18
N GLN A 196 24.50 15.65 5.90
CA GLN A 196 23.90 16.71 5.11
C GLN A 196 22.42 16.37 4.86
N ILE A 197 21.52 17.21 5.35
CA ILE A 197 20.07 17.09 5.16
C ILE A 197 19.62 18.19 4.19
N LEU A 198 18.77 17.85 3.23
CA LEU A 198 18.08 18.81 2.37
C LEU A 198 16.57 18.67 2.55
N GLU A 199 15.89 19.76 2.88
CA GLU A 199 14.43 19.82 2.84
C GLU A 199 13.98 20.52 1.56
N ILE A 200 13.23 19.80 0.72
CA ILE A 200 12.75 20.28 -0.59
C ILE A 200 11.29 20.69 -0.47
N GLY A 201 10.97 21.92 -0.88
CA GLY A 201 9.61 22.46 -0.77
C GLY A 201 9.22 22.66 0.68
N ALA A 202 10.14 23.21 1.48
CA ALA A 202 9.96 23.39 2.92
C ALA A 202 8.87 24.44 3.26
N GLY A 203 8.43 25.23 2.28
CA GLY A 203 7.28 26.11 2.38
C GLY A 203 7.45 27.16 3.47
N THR A 204 6.48 27.21 4.39
CA THR A 204 6.47 28.14 5.52
C THR A 204 7.36 27.69 6.70
N GLY A 205 7.98 26.51 6.59
CA GLY A 205 8.85 25.92 7.60
C GLY A 205 8.11 25.30 8.79
N GLY A 206 6.85 24.89 8.61
CA GLY A 206 6.08 24.19 9.65
C GLY A 206 6.75 22.88 10.08
N THR A 207 7.05 22.02 9.10
CA THR A 207 7.82 20.78 9.31
C THR A 207 9.23 21.08 9.81
N THR A 208 9.95 21.99 9.14
CA THR A 208 11.30 22.41 9.52
C THR A 208 11.41 22.72 11.01
N LYS A 209 10.48 23.50 11.57
CA LYS A 209 10.53 23.91 12.97
C LYS A 209 10.62 22.71 13.93
N LEU A 210 9.73 21.73 13.76
CA LEU A 210 9.69 20.55 14.62
C LEU A 210 10.90 19.64 14.41
N LEU A 211 11.40 19.53 13.17
CA LEU A 211 12.63 18.79 12.88
C LEU A 211 13.85 19.43 13.56
N LEU A 212 13.99 20.75 13.50
CA LEU A 212 15.10 21.46 14.15
C LEU A 212 15.06 21.29 15.68
N GLU A 213 13.88 21.37 16.29
CA GLU A 213 13.70 21.11 17.72
C GLU A 213 14.10 19.68 18.10
N ALA A 214 13.72 18.68 17.31
CA ALA A 214 14.09 17.28 17.54
C ALA A 214 15.60 17.03 17.35
N LEU A 215 16.20 17.63 16.32
CA LEU A 215 17.64 17.54 16.05
C LEU A 215 18.47 18.13 17.20
N VAL A 216 18.06 19.27 17.76
CA VAL A 216 18.72 19.90 18.91
C VAL A 216 18.55 19.07 20.19
N LYS A 217 17.37 18.46 20.40
CA LYS A 217 17.12 17.60 21.56
C LYS A 217 17.82 16.23 21.46
N SER A 218 18.19 15.79 20.25
CA SER A 218 18.81 14.49 20.06
C SER A 218 20.17 14.41 20.77
N ALA A 219 20.48 13.26 21.39
CA ALA A 219 21.74 13.03 22.11
C ALA A 219 22.97 12.86 21.18
N SER A 220 22.84 13.21 19.89
CA SER A 220 23.88 13.05 18.89
C SER A 220 25.02 14.04 19.13
N THR A 221 26.27 13.58 19.08
CA THR A 221 27.45 14.41 19.40
C THR A 221 27.79 15.47 18.34
N ARG A 222 27.14 15.46 17.18
CA ARG A 222 27.34 16.44 16.08
C ARG A 222 26.02 16.77 15.40
N HIS A 223 25.73 18.07 15.27
CA HIS A 223 24.60 18.54 14.48
C HIS A 223 24.84 18.30 12.97
N PRO A 224 23.78 17.98 12.20
CA PRO A 224 23.88 17.85 10.76
C PRO A 224 23.98 19.24 10.12
N THR A 225 24.45 19.34 8.89
CA THR A 225 24.17 20.52 8.06
C THR A 225 22.76 20.38 7.50
N TYR A 226 21.89 21.37 7.73
CA TYR A 226 20.50 21.33 7.28
C TYR A 226 20.24 22.41 6.24
N THR A 227 19.99 22.02 5.00
CA THR A 227 19.66 22.94 3.90
C THR A 227 18.14 23.05 3.76
N PHE A 228 17.59 24.21 4.12
CA PHE A 228 16.21 24.58 3.82
C PHE A 228 16.12 25.04 2.36
N SER A 229 15.19 24.49 1.59
CA SER A 229 14.96 24.92 0.22
C SER A 229 13.49 25.02 -0.18
N ASP A 230 13.20 25.99 -1.05
CA ASP A 230 11.89 26.19 -1.64
C ASP A 230 12.03 26.90 -3.00
N ILE A 231 11.04 26.77 -3.88
CA ILE A 231 11.01 27.51 -5.16
C ILE A 231 10.79 29.01 -4.93
N SER A 232 10.14 29.37 -3.82
CA SER A 232 9.83 30.75 -3.48
C SER A 232 10.98 31.43 -2.73
N THR A 233 11.63 32.38 -3.41
CA THR A 233 12.66 33.26 -2.82
C THR A 233 12.17 33.97 -1.55
N SER A 234 10.89 34.36 -1.48
CA SER A 234 10.36 35.06 -0.31
C SER A 234 10.24 34.15 0.92
N LEU A 235 9.86 32.88 0.72
CA LEU A 235 9.80 31.87 1.79
C LEU A 235 11.19 31.54 2.31
N VAL A 236 12.18 31.37 1.42
CA VAL A 236 13.58 31.14 1.80
C VAL A 236 14.14 32.32 2.63
N HIS A 237 13.86 33.56 2.21
CA HIS A 237 14.26 34.74 3.00
C HIS A 237 13.54 34.82 4.35
N ALA A 238 12.26 34.45 4.43
CA ALA A 238 11.52 34.40 5.67
C ALA A 238 12.08 33.33 6.63
N ALA A 239 12.37 32.13 6.11
CA ALA A 239 12.98 31.04 6.86
C ALA A 239 14.35 31.44 7.43
N ARG A 240 15.18 32.15 6.65
CA ARG A 240 16.48 32.66 7.12
C ARG A 240 16.36 33.57 8.34
N ARG A 241 15.30 34.38 8.42
CA ARG A 241 15.02 35.22 9.59
C ARG A 241 14.41 34.42 10.76
N LYS A 242 13.58 33.42 10.45
CA LYS A 242 12.84 32.59 11.42
C LYS A 242 13.75 31.61 12.18
N PHE A 243 14.76 31.05 11.53
CA PHE A 243 15.61 29.97 12.08
C PHE A 243 17.06 30.39 12.37
N THR A 244 17.29 31.67 12.69
CA THR A 244 18.63 32.22 13.03
C THR A 244 19.29 31.56 14.24
N LEU A 245 18.50 30.99 15.16
CA LEU A 245 18.98 30.30 16.36
C LEU A 245 19.70 28.97 16.06
N TYR A 246 19.60 28.46 14.84
CA TYR A 246 20.16 27.16 14.44
C TYR A 246 21.38 27.38 13.53
N PRO A 247 22.62 27.40 14.05
CA PRO A 247 23.82 27.78 13.29
C PRO A 247 24.21 26.78 12.20
N PHE A 248 23.61 25.60 12.21
CA PHE A 248 23.85 24.53 11.25
C PHE A 248 22.91 24.60 10.01
N MET A 249 22.08 25.64 9.92
CA MET A 249 21.17 25.89 8.81
C MET A 249 21.86 26.52 7.60
N LYS A 250 21.51 26.04 6.41
CA LYS A 250 21.75 26.65 5.10
C LYS A 250 20.40 26.94 4.44
N TYR A 251 20.37 27.88 3.50
CA TYR A 251 19.15 28.34 2.86
C TYR A 251 19.38 28.49 1.36
N GLU A 252 18.46 27.96 0.56
CA GLU A 252 18.62 27.91 -0.88
C GLU A 252 17.28 28.03 -1.61
N VAL A 253 17.27 28.71 -2.77
CA VAL A 253 16.14 28.66 -3.70
C VAL A 253 16.36 27.50 -4.66
N LEU A 254 15.42 26.56 -4.71
CA LEU A 254 15.54 25.33 -5.49
C LEU A 254 14.22 24.99 -6.20
N ASP A 255 14.30 24.85 -7.52
CA ASP A 255 13.26 24.23 -8.36
C ASP A 255 13.75 22.83 -8.78
N VAL A 256 13.04 21.79 -8.35
CA VAL A 256 13.41 20.39 -8.61
C VAL A 256 12.82 19.85 -9.92
N GLU A 257 11.71 20.43 -10.39
CA GLU A 257 11.08 20.04 -11.66
C GLU A 257 11.89 20.59 -12.85
N GLN A 258 12.45 21.80 -12.71
CA GLN A 258 13.38 22.35 -13.69
C GLN A 258 14.80 21.83 -13.41
N SER A 259 15.10 20.60 -13.87
CA SER A 259 16.50 20.18 -14.05
C SER A 259 17.25 21.23 -14.90
N PRO A 260 18.53 21.49 -14.62
CA PRO A 260 18.99 22.82 -14.23
C PRO A 260 19.70 23.54 -15.36
N THR A 261 19.51 24.85 -15.39
CA THR A 261 20.51 25.79 -15.90
C THR A 261 21.83 25.58 -15.15
N PHE A 262 22.75 24.81 -15.75
CA PHE A 262 24.22 24.79 -15.56
C PHE A 262 24.87 24.67 -14.15
N ASN A 263 24.14 24.67 -13.02
CA ASN A 263 24.74 24.61 -11.66
C ASN A 263 24.51 23.31 -10.87
N ALA A 264 23.71 22.34 -11.34
CA ALA A 264 23.51 21.11 -10.55
C ALA A 264 24.63 20.07 -10.68
N ALA A 265 25.57 20.23 -11.61
CA ALA A 265 26.75 19.36 -11.68
C ALA A 265 27.54 19.37 -10.35
N GLU A 266 27.56 20.50 -9.64
CA GLU A 266 28.22 20.63 -8.34
C GLU A 266 27.50 19.85 -7.23
N ARG A 267 26.20 19.57 -7.38
CA ARG A 267 25.29 19.10 -6.31
C ARG A 267 24.95 17.61 -6.38
N TYR A 268 25.52 16.91 -7.34
CA TYR A 268 25.39 15.46 -7.39
C TYR A 268 26.00 14.84 -6.14
N ASN A 269 25.31 13.86 -5.56
CA ASN A 269 25.91 13.01 -4.53
C ASN A 269 26.36 13.77 -3.26
N GLN A 270 25.58 14.78 -2.84
CA GLN A 270 25.90 15.62 -1.67
C GLN A 270 25.11 15.27 -0.41
N PHE A 271 23.86 14.84 -0.54
CA PHE A 271 22.95 14.73 0.61
C PHE A 271 22.82 13.30 1.10
N ASP A 272 22.77 13.20 2.43
CA ASP A 272 22.56 11.94 3.16
C ASP A 272 21.07 11.69 3.37
N ILE A 273 20.32 12.75 3.67
CA ILE A 273 18.87 12.68 3.90
C ILE A 273 18.20 13.79 3.08
N ILE A 274 17.13 13.45 2.38
CA ILE A 274 16.25 14.44 1.75
C ILE A 274 14.85 14.25 2.30
N SER A 275 14.23 15.34 2.74
CA SER A 275 12.87 15.37 3.28
C SER A 275 11.96 16.21 2.40
N THR A 276 10.76 15.73 2.07
CA THR A 276 9.78 16.52 1.30
C THR A 276 8.33 16.03 1.50
N ASN A 277 7.38 16.98 1.56
CA ASN A 277 5.99 16.74 1.94
C ASN A 277 4.97 17.29 0.90
N TRP A 278 5.38 17.46 -0.35
CA TRP A 278 4.60 18.11 -1.43
C TRP A 278 4.52 17.29 -2.74
N VAL A 279 5.22 16.16 -2.82
CA VAL A 279 5.53 15.48 -4.09
C VAL A 279 4.27 15.04 -4.85
N HIS A 280 3.15 14.80 -4.17
CA HIS A 280 1.86 14.49 -4.81
C HIS A 280 1.38 15.57 -5.79
N ALA A 281 1.72 16.85 -5.59
CA ALA A 281 1.27 17.97 -6.42
C ALA A 281 2.18 18.22 -7.64
N THR A 282 2.69 17.14 -8.25
CA THR A 282 3.57 17.17 -9.43
C THR A 282 3.00 16.40 -10.61
N ARG A 283 3.55 16.63 -11.80
CA ARG A 283 3.09 15.96 -13.03
C ARG A 283 3.43 14.47 -13.07
N SER A 284 4.61 14.11 -12.58
CA SER A 284 5.16 12.75 -12.65
C SER A 284 5.95 12.44 -11.39
N LEU A 285 5.44 11.50 -10.57
CA LEU A 285 6.13 11.06 -9.36
C LEU A 285 7.49 10.43 -9.69
N VAL A 286 7.54 9.66 -10.78
CA VAL A 286 8.75 8.96 -11.23
C VAL A 286 9.83 9.96 -11.66
N ASP A 287 9.48 10.96 -12.48
CA ASP A 287 10.48 11.91 -12.98
C ASP A 287 10.98 12.84 -11.87
N LEU A 288 10.09 13.28 -10.98
CA LEU A 288 10.49 14.09 -9.84
C LEU A 288 11.41 13.30 -8.91
N THR A 289 11.02 12.09 -8.49
CA THR A 289 11.84 11.28 -7.57
C THR A 289 13.16 10.86 -8.22
N ARG A 290 13.21 10.65 -9.54
CA ARG A 290 14.47 10.46 -10.28
C ARG A 290 15.33 11.73 -10.32
N SER A 291 14.73 12.91 -10.41
CA SER A 291 15.44 14.20 -10.27
C SER A 291 16.03 14.35 -8.88
N ILE A 292 15.23 14.08 -7.84
CA ILE A 292 15.66 14.10 -6.43
C ILE A 292 16.83 13.13 -6.20
N ARG A 293 16.80 11.95 -6.85
CA ARG A 293 17.84 10.93 -6.74
C ARG A 293 19.25 11.47 -7.02
N ARG A 294 19.38 12.44 -7.92
CA ARG A 294 20.67 13.00 -8.32
C ARG A 294 21.40 13.69 -7.17
N PHE A 295 20.66 14.25 -6.22
CA PHE A 295 21.20 14.94 -5.05
C PHE A 295 21.74 13.97 -3.98
N PHE A 296 21.28 12.71 -3.99
CA PHE A 296 21.66 11.71 -2.98
C PHE A 296 23.05 11.14 -3.18
N LYS A 297 23.71 10.90 -2.04
CA LYS A 297 24.79 9.92 -1.99
C LYS A 297 24.28 8.52 -2.31
N SER A 298 25.16 7.60 -2.72
CA SER A 298 24.78 6.22 -3.07
C SER A 298 24.02 5.47 -1.96
N ASP A 299 24.20 5.88 -0.70
CA ASP A 299 23.52 5.39 0.50
C ASP A 299 22.64 6.48 1.14
N GLY A 300 22.11 7.40 0.34
CA GLY A 300 21.19 8.43 0.80
C GLY A 300 19.80 7.87 1.11
N ILE A 301 19.05 8.58 1.95
CA ILE A 301 17.70 8.22 2.37
C ILE A 301 16.73 9.34 2.03
N LEU A 302 15.71 9.01 1.25
CA LEU A 302 14.54 9.84 1.03
C LEU A 302 13.54 9.59 2.14
N CYS A 303 13.04 10.66 2.74
CA CYS A 303 11.93 10.65 3.67
C CYS A 303 10.81 11.51 3.09
N LEU A 304 9.65 10.90 2.84
CA LEU A 304 8.45 11.57 2.37
C LEU A 304 7.40 11.51 3.46
N LEU A 305 6.72 12.61 3.75
CA LEU A 305 5.47 12.56 4.51
C LEU A 305 4.33 12.86 3.56
N GLU A 306 3.60 11.82 3.16
CA GLU A 306 2.65 11.88 2.06
C GLU A 306 1.29 11.33 2.47
N MET A 307 0.23 11.96 1.98
CA MET A 307 -1.13 11.44 2.15
C MET A 307 -1.34 10.27 1.19
N THR A 308 -1.77 9.13 1.72
CA THR A 308 -1.99 7.89 0.95
C THR A 308 -3.45 7.45 0.89
N ARG A 309 -4.32 8.07 1.70
CA ARG A 309 -5.77 8.01 1.54
C ARG A 309 -6.30 9.43 1.48
N ASN A 310 -7.40 9.61 0.77
CA ASN A 310 -8.04 10.93 0.65
C ASN A 310 -9.05 11.14 1.78
N ILE A 311 -9.03 12.33 2.39
CA ILE A 311 -10.14 12.85 3.17
C ILE A 311 -10.84 13.93 2.33
N HIS A 312 -12.12 13.72 2.01
CA HIS A 312 -12.85 14.47 0.98
C HIS A 312 -12.85 16.00 1.13
N TRP A 313 -12.62 16.55 2.32
CA TRP A 313 -12.55 17.99 2.50
C TRP A 313 -11.37 18.62 1.73
N PHE A 314 -10.28 17.89 1.51
CA PHE A 314 -9.17 18.35 0.67
C PHE A 314 -9.62 18.62 -0.78
N ASP A 315 -10.55 17.82 -1.31
CA ASP A 315 -11.06 18.01 -2.67
C ASP A 315 -11.91 19.27 -2.80
N LEU A 316 -12.62 19.65 -1.74
CA LEU A 316 -13.38 20.91 -1.71
C LEU A 316 -12.47 22.11 -1.51
N ALA A 317 -11.43 21.95 -0.67
CA ALA A 317 -10.47 23.00 -0.38
C ALA A 317 -9.53 23.29 -1.54
N PHE A 318 -8.82 22.27 -2.02
CA PHE A 318 -7.74 22.43 -3.00
C PHE A 318 -8.14 21.99 -4.40
N GLY A 319 -9.20 21.21 -4.57
CA GLY A 319 -9.66 20.78 -5.89
C GLY A 319 -10.02 21.91 -6.85
N PRO A 320 -10.46 23.11 -6.42
CA PRO A 320 -10.59 24.24 -7.34
C PRO A 320 -9.25 24.77 -7.90
N LEU A 321 -8.11 24.41 -7.32
CA LEU A 321 -6.78 24.86 -7.77
C LEU A 321 -6.26 24.00 -8.93
N ASP A 322 -5.69 24.65 -9.95
CA ASP A 322 -5.08 23.95 -11.09
C ASP A 322 -3.91 23.05 -10.62
N GLY A 323 -3.18 23.48 -9.58
CA GLY A 323 -2.09 22.73 -8.95
C GLY A 323 -2.49 21.37 -8.39
N TRP A 324 -3.76 21.20 -7.99
CA TRP A 324 -4.26 19.91 -7.52
C TRP A 324 -4.28 18.91 -8.68
N TRP A 325 -4.60 19.31 -9.91
CA TRP A 325 -4.84 18.38 -11.03
C TRP A 325 -3.68 18.23 -12.01
N LEU A 326 -2.45 18.53 -11.60
CA LEU A 326 -1.27 18.52 -12.46
C LEU A 326 -0.84 17.12 -12.94
N ALA A 327 -1.23 16.07 -12.22
CA ALA A 327 -0.79 14.71 -12.50
C ALA A 327 -1.09 14.27 -13.93
N ALA A 328 -0.05 13.79 -14.63
CA ALA A 328 -0.04 13.35 -16.01
C ALA A 328 0.61 11.95 -16.18
N ASP A 329 0.73 11.19 -15.09
CA ASP A 329 1.38 9.88 -14.98
C ASP A 329 0.36 8.73 -14.74
N GLY A 330 -0.85 8.90 -15.28
CA GLY A 330 -1.96 7.95 -15.13
C GLY A 330 -2.74 8.06 -13.81
N ARG A 331 -2.29 8.89 -12.86
CA ARG A 331 -3.03 9.19 -11.63
C ARG A 331 -4.35 9.90 -11.93
N GLN A 332 -5.45 9.29 -11.47
CA GLN A 332 -6.79 9.91 -11.53
C GLN A 332 -6.99 10.95 -10.42
N HIS A 333 -6.26 10.80 -9.31
CA HIS A 333 -6.25 11.68 -8.14
C HIS A 333 -4.80 12.03 -7.77
N PRO A 334 -4.50 13.18 -7.15
CA PRO A 334 -3.10 13.60 -6.90
C PRO A 334 -2.38 12.68 -5.92
N LEU A 335 -3.12 12.16 -4.94
CA LEU A 335 -2.61 11.24 -3.93
C LEU A 335 -2.37 9.84 -4.51
N GLY A 336 -1.28 9.21 -4.10
CA GLY A 336 -0.94 7.82 -4.40
C GLY A 336 -0.97 6.96 -3.14
N ASN A 337 -1.51 5.74 -3.25
CA ASN A 337 -1.40 4.76 -2.17
C ASN A 337 0.03 4.21 -2.06
N GLU A 338 0.29 3.42 -1.03
CA GLU A 338 1.61 2.85 -0.72
C GLU A 338 2.15 1.98 -1.87
N SER A 339 1.28 1.22 -2.52
CA SER A 339 1.65 0.38 -3.68
C SER A 339 2.11 1.22 -4.87
N ARG A 340 1.41 2.34 -5.13
CA ARG A 340 1.78 3.29 -6.17
C ARG A 340 3.14 3.92 -5.86
N TRP A 341 3.34 4.39 -4.63
CA TRP A 341 4.63 4.94 -4.20
C TRP A 341 5.77 3.95 -4.34
N LYS A 342 5.58 2.70 -3.91
CA LYS A 342 6.57 1.63 -4.05
C LYS A 342 6.95 1.39 -5.52
N ASN A 343 5.96 1.33 -6.41
CA ASN A 343 6.18 1.11 -7.83
C ASN A 343 6.92 2.29 -8.50
N ASP A 344 6.49 3.52 -8.21
CA ASP A 344 7.04 4.72 -8.83
C ASP A 344 8.47 4.98 -8.34
N LEU A 345 8.72 4.81 -7.03
CA LEU A 345 10.07 4.86 -6.46
C LEU A 345 10.96 3.74 -7.00
N GLY A 346 10.42 2.52 -7.16
CA GLY A 346 11.13 1.42 -7.82
C GLY A 346 11.54 1.76 -9.26
N THR A 347 10.63 2.38 -10.02
CA THR A 347 10.87 2.84 -11.40
C THR A 347 11.86 4.02 -11.45
N ALA A 348 11.95 4.79 -10.37
CA ALA A 348 12.96 5.83 -10.16
C ALA A 348 14.28 5.29 -9.56
N ASP A 349 14.49 3.96 -9.58
CA ASP A 349 15.67 3.23 -9.13
C ASP A 349 15.97 3.33 -7.62
N TYR A 350 14.93 3.46 -6.80
CA TYR A 350 15.00 3.19 -5.37
C TYR A 350 14.80 1.69 -5.16
N ARG A 351 15.78 1.02 -4.53
CA ARG A 351 15.76 -0.43 -4.32
C ARG A 351 15.08 -0.82 -3.02
N TRP A 352 15.24 0.02 -2.01
CA TRP A 352 14.59 -0.13 -0.72
C TRP A 352 13.51 0.94 -0.55
N VAL A 353 12.28 0.51 -0.25
CA VAL A 353 11.14 1.39 0.05
C VAL A 353 10.35 0.80 1.22
N ARG A 354 10.04 1.62 2.23
CA ARG A 354 9.20 1.30 3.38
C ARG A 354 8.29 2.47 3.71
N TRP A 355 7.22 2.22 4.46
CA TRP A 355 6.28 3.24 4.90
C TRP A 355 5.72 2.92 6.27
N SER A 356 5.37 3.96 7.04
CA SER A 356 4.92 3.82 8.43
C SER A 356 3.64 3.01 8.48
N GLU A 357 3.52 2.12 9.46
CA GLU A 357 2.30 1.37 9.71
C GLU A 357 1.76 1.74 11.08
N GLY A 358 0.45 1.68 11.23
CA GLY A 358 -0.26 1.89 12.48
C GLY A 358 -1.45 0.95 12.57
N ASN A 359 -2.11 0.95 13.72
CA ASN A 359 -3.23 0.05 14.01
C ASN A 359 -4.60 0.76 13.93
N SER A 360 -4.61 2.01 13.46
CA SER A 360 -5.79 2.89 13.36
C SER A 360 -6.04 3.34 11.93
N GLU A 361 -7.29 3.67 11.60
CA GLU A 361 -7.66 4.22 10.28
C GLU A 361 -6.97 5.57 10.04
N GLU A 362 -6.80 6.38 11.09
CA GLU A 362 -6.07 7.64 11.10
C GLU A 362 -4.64 7.47 10.57
N SER A 363 -3.96 6.41 11.01
CA SER A 363 -2.59 6.12 10.58
C SER A 363 -2.47 5.76 9.10
N GLU A 364 -3.57 5.40 8.44
CA GLU A 364 -3.59 5.09 7.01
C GLU A 364 -3.70 6.34 6.12
N VAL A 365 -4.18 7.45 6.67
CA VAL A 365 -4.40 8.68 5.89
C VAL A 365 -3.09 9.22 5.33
N PHE A 366 -2.04 9.19 6.13
CA PHE A 366 -0.71 9.63 5.73
C PHE A 366 0.32 8.56 6.08
N ARG A 367 1.44 8.58 5.35
CA ARG A 367 2.56 7.70 5.58
C ARG A 367 3.84 8.51 5.60
N LEU A 368 4.69 8.22 6.58
CA LEU A 368 6.11 8.47 6.43
C LEU A 368 6.65 7.37 5.51
N ILE A 369 7.05 7.71 4.29
CA ILE A 369 7.65 6.78 3.32
C ILE A 369 9.15 7.02 3.32
N SER A 370 9.94 5.97 3.55
CA SER A 370 11.39 6.02 3.46
C SER A 370 11.90 5.19 2.30
N ALA A 371 12.83 5.73 1.52
CA ALA A 371 13.38 5.05 0.35
C ALA A 371 14.88 5.28 0.19
N SER A 372 15.59 4.31 -0.38
CA SER A 372 17.02 4.41 -0.68
C SER A 372 17.36 3.71 -2.00
N PRO A 373 18.33 4.23 -2.79
CA PRO A 373 18.87 3.53 -3.95
C PRO A 373 19.74 2.31 -3.57
N SER A 374 20.06 2.14 -2.29
CA SER A 374 20.88 1.04 -1.78
C SER A 374 20.10 0.11 -0.85
N ASP A 375 20.35 -1.18 -0.99
CA ASP A 375 19.82 -2.24 -0.10
C ASP A 375 20.61 -2.33 1.22
N ALA A 376 21.74 -1.61 1.36
CA ALA A 376 22.58 -1.62 2.55
C ALA A 376 21.83 -1.24 3.84
N PHE A 377 20.71 -0.53 3.71
CA PHE A 377 19.85 -0.16 4.84
C PHE A 377 18.87 -1.26 5.27
N ALA A 378 18.67 -2.29 4.44
CA ALA A 378 17.98 -3.53 4.79
C ALA A 378 18.91 -4.51 5.53
N THR A 379 20.19 -4.57 5.14
CA THR A 379 21.17 -5.55 5.68
C THR A 379 22.04 -5.01 6.81
N GLY A 380 21.96 -3.71 7.11
CA GLY A 380 23.00 -3.04 7.89
C GLY A 380 24.26 -2.86 7.05
N ILE A 381 25.10 -1.91 7.43
CA ILE A 381 26.41 -1.68 6.81
C ILE A 381 27.34 -2.83 7.25
N CYS A 382 27.11 -4.03 6.73
CA CYS A 382 27.95 -5.22 6.70
C CYS A 382 27.19 -6.34 5.94
N GLY A 383 27.66 -6.68 4.74
CA GLY A 383 27.52 -8.02 4.12
C GLY A 383 26.14 -8.51 3.68
N GLU A 384 25.95 -8.57 2.36
CA GLU A 384 25.16 -9.51 1.53
C GLU A 384 23.81 -10.08 2.03
N ASP A 385 22.76 -9.79 1.24
CA ASP A 385 21.65 -10.66 0.81
C ASP A 385 21.37 -11.96 1.60
N GLN A 386 20.91 -11.84 2.84
CA GLN A 386 20.23 -12.92 3.57
C GLN A 386 18.94 -12.48 4.31
N ALA A 387 18.43 -11.27 4.04
CA ALA A 387 17.35 -10.66 4.83
C ALA A 387 15.91 -11.15 4.55
N SER A 388 15.70 -12.17 3.70
CA SER A 388 14.39 -12.84 3.58
C SER A 388 14.32 -14.21 4.27
N LEU A 389 15.43 -14.69 4.83
CA LEU A 389 15.52 -16.01 5.49
C LEU A 389 15.86 -15.92 7.00
N SER A 390 16.08 -14.72 7.54
CA SER A 390 16.60 -14.53 8.91
C SER A 390 15.56 -14.16 9.97
N CYS A 391 14.29 -13.93 9.61
CA CYS A 391 13.23 -13.48 10.55
C CYS A 391 12.33 -14.59 11.11
N PHE A 392 12.48 -15.83 10.64
CA PHE A 392 11.73 -16.99 11.14
C PHE A 392 12.61 -18.24 11.07
N THR A 393 12.34 -19.20 11.95
CA THR A 393 12.95 -20.54 11.85
C THR A 393 12.10 -21.41 10.94
N GLN A 394 12.72 -22.16 10.03
CA GLN A 394 12.02 -23.10 9.14
C GLN A 394 12.38 -24.56 9.44
N ASP A 395 11.38 -25.43 9.50
CA ASP A 395 11.50 -26.89 9.42
C ASP A 395 10.90 -27.43 8.13
N THR A 396 11.47 -28.50 7.58
CA THR A 396 10.88 -29.26 6.48
C THR A 396 10.61 -30.67 6.96
N MET A 397 9.37 -31.13 6.80
CA MET A 397 8.88 -32.36 7.40
C MET A 397 8.12 -33.17 6.36
N ALA A 398 8.28 -34.49 6.35
CA ALA A 398 7.45 -35.35 5.51
C ALA A 398 6.08 -35.53 6.16
N PHE A 399 5.00 -35.25 5.44
CA PHE A 399 3.64 -35.50 5.92
C PHE A 399 2.99 -36.71 5.25
N LYS A 400 3.47 -37.12 4.07
CA LYS A 400 2.96 -38.28 3.34
C LYS A 400 4.04 -38.91 2.46
N LYS A 401 4.05 -40.24 2.35
CA LYS A 401 4.91 -40.99 1.43
C LYS A 401 4.06 -41.91 0.56
N VAL A 402 4.25 -41.83 -0.76
CA VAL A 402 3.52 -42.64 -1.76
C VAL A 402 4.55 -43.26 -2.70
N GLY A 403 4.78 -44.57 -2.56
CA GLY A 403 5.87 -45.25 -3.27
C GLY A 403 7.23 -44.59 -2.97
N ASN A 404 7.89 -44.10 -4.01
CA ASN A 404 9.17 -43.39 -3.91
C ASN A 404 9.04 -41.87 -3.72
N LEU A 405 7.83 -41.32 -3.83
CA LEU A 405 7.57 -39.89 -3.68
C LEU A 405 7.22 -39.55 -2.23
N THR A 406 7.91 -38.56 -1.66
CA THR A 406 7.62 -38.03 -0.32
C THR A 406 7.10 -36.60 -0.47
N LEU A 407 5.89 -36.34 0.02
CA LEU A 407 5.31 -35.01 0.10
C LEU A 407 5.75 -34.36 1.41
N HIS A 408 6.29 -33.16 1.30
CA HIS A 408 6.82 -32.41 2.42
C HIS A 408 5.94 -31.20 2.77
N ALA A 409 6.08 -30.76 4.00
CA ALA A 409 5.56 -29.51 4.51
C ALA A 409 6.72 -28.65 5.04
N ASP A 410 6.73 -27.38 4.69
CA ASP A 410 7.63 -26.38 5.27
C ASP A 410 6.87 -25.65 6.39
N MET A 411 7.41 -25.74 7.61
CA MET A 411 6.88 -25.08 8.79
C MET A 411 7.70 -23.86 9.14
N TYR A 412 7.04 -22.76 9.48
CA TYR A 412 7.67 -21.50 9.85
C TYR A 412 7.27 -21.09 11.26
N TYR A 413 8.25 -20.67 12.07
CA TYR A 413 8.09 -20.25 13.47
C TYR A 413 8.51 -18.79 13.68
N PRO A 414 7.85 -18.05 14.59
CA PRO A 414 8.31 -16.72 14.99
C PRO A 414 9.66 -16.79 15.71
N GLN A 415 10.58 -15.86 15.45
CA GLN A 415 11.94 -15.87 16.04
C GLN A 415 11.95 -15.70 17.56
N GLN A 416 10.95 -15.03 18.14
CA GLN A 416 10.76 -14.89 19.59
C GLN A 416 9.43 -15.50 20.02
N ALA A 417 9.44 -16.33 21.07
CA ALA A 417 8.23 -16.86 21.69
C ALA A 417 7.59 -15.78 22.59
N ARG A 418 6.94 -14.74 22.05
CA ARG A 418 6.26 -13.72 22.88
C ARG A 418 4.98 -13.17 22.25
N ARG A 419 3.83 -13.55 22.81
CA ARG A 419 2.77 -12.56 23.13
C ARG A 419 3.09 -12.04 24.53
N LYS A 420 3.26 -10.73 24.72
CA LYS A 420 3.46 -10.14 26.07
C LYS A 420 2.26 -10.53 26.95
N GLY A 421 2.51 -11.18 28.09
CA GLY A 421 1.50 -11.46 29.13
C GLY A 421 0.89 -12.85 29.15
N ILE A 422 1.29 -13.78 28.26
CA ILE A 422 0.81 -15.18 28.29
C ILE A 422 2.03 -16.12 28.33
N GLU A 423 2.18 -16.88 29.41
CA GLU A 423 3.14 -17.98 29.48
C GLU A 423 2.63 -19.17 28.63
N ASN A 424 3.47 -19.69 27.72
CA ASN A 424 3.20 -20.86 26.87
C ASN A 424 1.92 -20.80 26.00
N PRO A 425 1.75 -19.80 25.11
CA PRO A 425 0.59 -19.74 24.23
C PRO A 425 0.58 -20.92 23.24
N ILE A 426 -0.58 -21.58 23.13
CA ILE A 426 -0.86 -22.55 22.07
C ILE A 426 -1.09 -21.77 20.76
N ALA A 427 -0.28 -22.04 19.74
CA ALA A 427 -0.31 -21.31 18.48
C ALA A 427 -1.25 -22.00 17.46
N PRO A 428 -2.25 -21.31 16.89
CA PRO A 428 -3.04 -21.83 15.77
C PRO A 428 -2.17 -22.02 14.54
N VAL A 429 -2.60 -22.90 13.63
CA VAL A 429 -1.87 -23.22 12.40
C VAL A 429 -2.51 -22.52 11.20
N ALA A 430 -1.70 -21.85 10.38
CA ALA A 430 -2.09 -21.36 9.08
C ALA A 430 -1.57 -22.30 7.99
N LEU A 431 -2.46 -23.10 7.40
CA LEU A 431 -2.14 -24.00 6.29
C LEU A 431 -2.17 -23.22 4.97
N MET A 432 -1.00 -22.98 4.38
CA MET A 432 -0.80 -22.22 3.15
C MET A 432 -0.59 -23.14 1.94
N VAL A 433 -1.48 -23.03 0.95
CA VAL A 433 -1.46 -23.84 -0.28
C VAL A 433 -1.07 -22.99 -1.49
N HIS A 434 -0.01 -23.39 -2.20
CA HIS A 434 0.50 -22.64 -3.35
C HIS A 434 -0.41 -22.73 -4.59
N GLY A 435 -0.34 -21.70 -5.43
CA GLY A 435 -1.03 -21.64 -6.73
C GLY A 435 -0.32 -22.47 -7.80
N GLY A 436 -0.38 -22.01 -9.06
CA GLY A 436 0.28 -22.68 -10.19
C GLY A 436 -0.65 -23.49 -11.08
N GLY A 437 -1.95 -23.18 -11.08
CA GLY A 437 -2.94 -23.83 -11.95
C GLY A 437 -3.11 -25.34 -11.68
N HIS A 438 -2.67 -25.82 -10.52
CA HIS A 438 -2.51 -27.24 -10.16
C HIS A 438 -1.44 -28.01 -10.95
N ILE A 439 -0.68 -27.35 -11.84
CA ILE A 439 0.24 -28.01 -12.78
C ILE A 439 1.72 -27.63 -12.57
N MET A 440 2.00 -26.67 -11.69
CA MET A 440 3.36 -26.16 -11.43
C MET A 440 3.46 -25.53 -10.03
N LEU A 441 4.62 -24.94 -9.74
CA LEU A 441 5.03 -24.41 -8.43
C LEU A 441 5.17 -25.49 -7.35
N THR A 442 5.61 -25.06 -6.16
CA THR A 442 5.88 -25.92 -5.01
C THR A 442 5.47 -25.24 -3.70
N ARG A 443 5.53 -25.97 -2.58
CA ARG A 443 5.36 -25.41 -1.22
C ARG A 443 6.28 -24.22 -0.90
N LYS A 444 7.37 -24.05 -1.66
CA LYS A 444 8.33 -22.94 -1.48
C LYS A 444 7.87 -21.65 -2.18
N ASP A 445 6.89 -21.73 -3.08
CA ASP A 445 6.41 -20.60 -3.89
C ASP A 445 5.23 -19.86 -3.22
N ILE A 446 5.26 -19.79 -1.88
CA ILE A 446 4.35 -19.01 -1.05
C ILE A 446 4.87 -17.58 -0.83
N ARG A 447 4.00 -16.67 -0.36
CA ARG A 447 4.35 -15.27 -0.12
C ARG A 447 4.97 -15.09 1.27
N LEU A 448 6.29 -14.92 1.35
CA LEU A 448 7.01 -14.75 2.63
C LEU A 448 6.55 -13.55 3.46
N ASP A 449 6.10 -12.46 2.83
CA ASP A 449 5.49 -11.33 3.55
C ASP A 449 4.22 -11.76 4.30
N GLN A 450 3.40 -12.62 3.69
CA GLN A 450 2.19 -13.14 4.32
C GLN A 450 2.51 -14.18 5.40
N VAL A 451 3.60 -14.95 5.22
CA VAL A 451 4.17 -15.79 6.29
C VAL A 451 4.51 -14.91 7.50
N ALA A 452 5.30 -13.85 7.31
CA ALA A 452 5.68 -12.95 8.39
C ALA A 452 4.47 -12.30 9.07
N MET A 453 3.45 -11.87 8.31
CA MET A 453 2.20 -11.32 8.86
C MET A 453 1.45 -12.32 9.74
N ALA A 454 1.37 -13.59 9.34
CA ALA A 454 0.73 -14.65 10.11
C ALA A 454 1.52 -14.98 11.39
N LEU A 455 2.84 -15.10 11.28
CA LEU A 455 3.73 -15.33 12.44
C LEU A 455 3.62 -14.19 13.46
N ASN A 456 3.59 -12.92 13.01
CA ASN A 456 3.42 -11.75 13.87
C ASN A 456 2.07 -11.73 14.60
N ARG A 457 1.04 -12.37 14.03
CA ARG A 457 -0.28 -12.53 14.66
C ARG A 457 -0.36 -13.74 15.60
N GLY A 458 0.72 -14.52 15.70
CA GLY A 458 0.85 -15.66 16.60
C GLY A 458 0.48 -17.01 15.97
N PHE A 459 0.34 -17.08 14.65
CA PHE A 459 0.18 -18.36 13.95
C PHE A 459 1.52 -19.07 13.78
N VAL A 460 1.49 -20.38 13.62
CA VAL A 460 2.54 -21.14 12.94
C VAL A 460 2.09 -21.40 11.53
N VAL A 461 2.97 -21.15 10.55
CA VAL A 461 2.62 -21.35 9.14
C VAL A 461 3.12 -22.70 8.69
N VAL A 462 2.27 -23.43 7.97
CA VAL A 462 2.60 -24.71 7.34
C VAL A 462 2.28 -24.61 5.86
N SER A 463 3.26 -24.79 4.99
CA SER A 463 3.03 -24.88 3.55
C SER A 463 3.35 -26.26 3.02
N ILE A 464 2.51 -26.77 2.12
CA ILE A 464 2.48 -28.19 1.77
C ILE A 464 2.75 -28.41 0.29
N ASP A 465 3.42 -29.52 0.00
CA ASP A 465 3.42 -30.12 -1.32
C ASP A 465 2.05 -30.75 -1.61
N TYR A 466 1.60 -30.70 -2.86
CA TYR A 466 0.55 -31.57 -3.38
C TYR A 466 0.97 -32.09 -4.74
N ARG A 467 0.49 -33.28 -5.14
CA ARG A 467 0.82 -33.81 -6.47
C ARG A 467 0.14 -33.01 -7.56
N LEU A 468 0.87 -32.74 -8.65
CA LEU A 468 0.43 -31.87 -9.74
C LEU A 468 -0.36 -32.63 -10.81
N CYS A 469 -1.22 -31.91 -11.51
CA CYS A 469 -1.83 -32.30 -12.78
C CYS A 469 -0.82 -32.08 -13.92
N PRO A 470 -0.93 -32.78 -15.07
CA PRO A 470 -1.91 -33.80 -15.41
C PRO A 470 -1.47 -35.23 -15.08
N GLU A 471 -0.33 -35.43 -14.43
CA GLU A 471 0.10 -36.77 -13.99
C GLU A 471 -0.90 -37.45 -13.07
N MET A 472 -1.73 -36.63 -12.43
CA MET A 472 -2.84 -37.01 -11.58
C MET A 472 -4.01 -36.07 -11.88
N THR A 473 -5.24 -36.56 -11.72
CA THR A 473 -6.42 -35.69 -11.82
C THR A 473 -6.64 -34.91 -10.52
N LEU A 474 -7.27 -33.73 -10.64
CA LEU A 474 -7.51 -32.78 -9.56
C LEU A 474 -8.23 -33.41 -8.35
N ALA A 475 -9.26 -34.20 -8.63
CA ALA A 475 -10.07 -34.86 -7.61
C ALA A 475 -9.32 -36.03 -6.95
N GLU A 476 -8.54 -36.80 -7.71
CA GLU A 476 -7.87 -37.97 -7.18
C GLU A 476 -6.73 -37.61 -6.22
N ARG A 477 -5.87 -36.65 -6.61
CA ARG A 477 -4.62 -36.40 -5.86
C ARG A 477 -4.50 -34.99 -5.26
N PRO A 478 -4.46 -33.86 -5.98
CA PRO A 478 -4.26 -32.56 -5.33
C PRO A 478 -5.24 -32.29 -4.18
N MET A 479 -6.54 -32.54 -4.39
CA MET A 479 -7.56 -32.38 -3.35
C MET A 479 -7.36 -33.37 -2.20
N ALA A 480 -7.06 -34.64 -2.50
CA ALA A 480 -6.81 -35.64 -1.47
C ALA A 480 -5.53 -35.38 -0.66
N ASP A 481 -4.47 -34.90 -1.30
CA ASP A 481 -3.20 -34.56 -0.66
C ASP A 481 -3.37 -33.36 0.29
N ALA A 482 -4.19 -32.37 -0.08
CA ALA A 482 -4.56 -31.27 0.80
C ALA A 482 -5.35 -31.76 2.03
N VAL A 483 -6.28 -32.70 1.85
CA VAL A 483 -7.02 -33.34 2.96
C VAL A 483 -6.08 -34.14 3.87
N ASP A 484 -5.11 -34.86 3.30
CA ASP A 484 -4.15 -35.64 4.09
C ASP A 484 -3.21 -34.74 4.89
N ALA A 485 -2.77 -33.62 4.32
CA ALA A 485 -2.00 -32.61 5.06
C ALA A 485 -2.82 -32.00 6.21
N LEU A 486 -4.08 -31.68 5.96
CA LEU A 486 -4.99 -31.19 6.99
C LEU A 486 -5.25 -32.23 8.09
N THR A 487 -5.31 -33.52 7.75
CA THR A 487 -5.42 -34.62 8.71
C THR A 487 -4.14 -34.78 9.53
N TRP A 488 -2.98 -34.54 8.93
CA TRP A 488 -1.67 -34.68 9.56
C TRP A 488 -1.40 -33.62 10.66
N ILE A 489 -1.92 -32.39 10.48
CA ILE A 489 -1.70 -31.26 11.41
C ILE A 489 -2.17 -31.54 12.85
N PRO A 490 -3.41 -32.00 13.11
CA PRO A 490 -3.83 -32.35 14.47
C PRO A 490 -3.22 -33.66 14.96
N ASN A 491 -3.13 -34.67 14.08
CA ASN A 491 -2.98 -36.06 14.51
C ASN A 491 -1.52 -36.51 14.63
N THR A 492 -0.61 -35.91 13.87
CA THR A 492 0.77 -36.41 13.74
C THR A 492 1.78 -35.31 14.00
N LEU A 493 1.58 -34.14 13.41
CA LEU A 493 2.52 -33.02 13.51
C LEU A 493 2.93 -32.64 14.96
N PRO A 494 2.04 -32.63 15.98
CA PRO A 494 2.41 -32.26 17.35
C PRO A 494 3.39 -33.25 18.00
N SER A 495 3.43 -34.50 17.50
CA SER A 495 4.29 -35.57 18.01
C SER A 495 5.68 -35.61 17.35
N ILE A 496 5.88 -34.89 16.25
CA ILE A 496 7.16 -34.91 15.53
C ILE A 496 8.14 -33.91 16.20
N PRO A 497 9.41 -34.29 16.42
CA PRO A 497 10.43 -33.35 16.89
C PRO A 497 10.61 -32.16 15.93
N ARG A 498 10.67 -30.95 16.48
CA ARG A 498 10.76 -29.67 15.74
C ARG A 498 11.95 -28.85 16.23
N LYS A 499 12.51 -27.98 15.41
CA LYS A 499 13.58 -27.03 15.78
C LYS A 499 13.15 -26.06 16.88
N ARG A 500 11.84 -25.82 17.02
CA ARG A 500 11.23 -24.96 18.05
C ARG A 500 10.26 -25.75 18.94
N PRO A 501 10.79 -26.63 19.84
CA PRO A 501 9.95 -27.41 20.74
C PRO A 501 9.23 -26.54 21.78
N ASP A 502 9.70 -25.30 21.99
CA ASP A 502 9.09 -24.29 22.84
C ASP A 502 7.76 -23.73 22.28
N VAL A 503 7.51 -23.87 20.98
CA VAL A 503 6.25 -23.44 20.35
C VAL A 503 5.24 -24.60 20.37
N ARG A 504 4.20 -24.47 21.20
CA ARG A 504 3.08 -25.43 21.25
C ARG A 504 2.07 -25.12 20.14
N LEU A 505 1.60 -26.14 19.43
CA LEU A 505 0.60 -25.99 18.36
C LEU A 505 -0.79 -26.32 18.88
N SER A 506 -1.79 -25.59 18.44
CA SER A 506 -3.16 -26.08 18.46
C SER A 506 -3.31 -27.01 17.27
N GLY A 507 -3.50 -28.31 17.55
CA GLY A 507 -3.77 -29.27 16.48
C GLY A 507 -5.11 -29.01 15.80
N GLU A 508 -6.06 -28.41 16.51
CA GLU A 508 -7.45 -28.27 16.06
C GLU A 508 -7.75 -26.91 15.43
N ASP A 509 -7.03 -25.85 15.82
CA ASP A 509 -7.25 -24.48 15.32
C ASP A 509 -6.41 -24.23 14.07
N VAL A 510 -6.97 -24.66 12.93
CA VAL A 510 -6.34 -24.51 11.60
C VAL A 510 -7.14 -23.52 10.76
N VAL A 511 -6.47 -22.48 10.28
CA VAL A 511 -6.98 -21.58 9.23
C VAL A 511 -6.38 -21.95 7.89
N LEU A 512 -7.17 -21.84 6.82
CA LEU A 512 -6.75 -22.21 5.47
C LEU A 512 -6.45 -20.97 4.64
N ILE A 513 -5.31 -20.95 3.95
CA ILE A 513 -4.90 -19.83 3.12
C ILE A 513 -4.41 -20.37 1.78
N GLY A 514 -4.83 -19.75 0.67
CA GLY A 514 -4.32 -20.14 -0.63
C GLY A 514 -4.50 -19.06 -1.70
N TRP A 515 -3.73 -19.19 -2.78
CA TRP A 515 -3.73 -18.25 -3.90
C TRP A 515 -4.03 -18.98 -5.21
N SER A 516 -4.83 -18.37 -6.08
CA SER A 516 -5.20 -18.97 -7.37
C SER A 516 -5.71 -20.41 -7.17
N SER A 517 -5.16 -21.40 -7.88
CA SER A 517 -5.48 -22.82 -7.74
C SER A 517 -5.32 -23.36 -6.30
N GLY A 518 -4.36 -22.84 -5.53
CA GLY A 518 -4.19 -23.19 -4.11
C GLY A 518 -5.31 -22.64 -3.23
N GLY A 519 -5.87 -21.48 -3.59
CA GLY A 519 -7.06 -20.94 -2.94
C GLY A 519 -8.30 -21.80 -3.20
N HIS A 520 -8.41 -22.39 -4.40
CA HIS A 520 -9.43 -23.40 -4.68
C HIS A 520 -9.26 -24.64 -3.80
N LEU A 521 -8.03 -25.17 -3.67
CA LEU A 521 -7.77 -26.30 -2.76
C LEU A 521 -8.15 -25.96 -1.31
N ALA A 522 -7.77 -24.77 -0.83
CA ALA A 522 -8.14 -24.28 0.51
C ALA A 522 -9.67 -24.24 0.69
N MET A 523 -10.42 -23.67 -0.27
CA MET A 523 -11.89 -23.68 -0.22
C MET A 523 -12.45 -25.10 -0.25
N SER A 524 -11.87 -26.00 -1.04
CA SER A 524 -12.35 -27.38 -1.19
C SER A 524 -12.30 -28.20 0.08
N LEU A 525 -11.43 -27.85 1.03
CA LEU A 525 -11.36 -28.49 2.33
C LEU A 525 -12.65 -28.30 3.15
N SER A 526 -13.46 -27.29 2.85
CA SER A 526 -14.76 -27.10 3.52
C SER A 526 -15.76 -28.24 3.28
N TRP A 527 -15.66 -28.98 2.17
CA TRP A 527 -16.51 -30.15 1.89
C TRP A 527 -15.74 -31.47 1.77
N THR A 528 -14.48 -31.45 1.35
CA THR A 528 -13.68 -32.68 1.18
C THR A 528 -13.14 -33.26 2.48
N SER A 529 -13.01 -32.44 3.52
CA SER A 529 -12.51 -32.88 4.84
C SER A 529 -13.59 -33.49 5.73
N ILE A 530 -14.86 -33.09 5.55
CA ILE A 530 -16.01 -33.54 6.36
C ILE A 530 -16.18 -35.08 6.29
N PRO A 531 -16.12 -35.75 5.12
CA PRO A 531 -16.20 -37.21 5.05
C PRO A 531 -15.06 -37.95 5.78
N LYS A 532 -13.95 -37.26 6.09
CA LYS A 532 -12.84 -37.79 6.87
C LYS A 532 -12.99 -37.53 8.37
N GLY A 533 -14.13 -36.98 8.81
CA GLY A 533 -14.38 -36.66 10.21
C GLY A 533 -13.63 -35.42 10.70
N ILE A 534 -13.11 -34.59 9.80
CA ILE A 534 -12.45 -33.33 10.17
C ILE A 534 -13.53 -32.25 10.36
N ARG A 535 -13.42 -31.50 11.45
CA ARG A 535 -14.36 -30.40 11.76
C ARG A 535 -14.25 -29.27 10.71
N PRO A 536 -15.35 -28.57 10.40
CA PRO A 536 -15.30 -27.36 9.57
C PRO A 536 -14.31 -26.32 10.12
N HIS A 537 -13.60 -25.64 9.23
CA HIS A 537 -12.58 -24.66 9.58
C HIS A 537 -13.20 -23.31 9.94
N GLU A 538 -12.58 -22.61 10.90
CA GLU A 538 -13.07 -21.31 11.38
C GLU A 538 -12.90 -20.20 10.33
N ALA A 539 -11.89 -20.30 9.47
CA ALA A 539 -11.65 -19.32 8.42
C ALA A 539 -10.91 -19.91 7.21
N ILE A 540 -11.27 -19.41 6.02
CA ILE A 540 -10.58 -19.65 4.75
C ILE A 540 -10.29 -18.28 4.11
N LEU A 541 -9.01 -18.02 3.83
CA LEU A 541 -8.56 -16.83 3.12
C LEU A 541 -8.07 -17.23 1.73
N ALA A 542 -8.93 -17.05 0.73
CA ALA A 542 -8.64 -17.43 -0.66
C ALA A 542 -8.41 -16.18 -1.52
N PHE A 543 -7.24 -16.10 -2.15
CA PHE A 543 -6.85 -14.96 -2.98
C PHE A 543 -7.00 -15.30 -4.47
N TYR A 544 -7.81 -14.52 -5.19
CA TYR A 544 -7.96 -14.59 -6.66
C TYR A 544 -8.10 -16.03 -7.20
N CYS A 545 -8.80 -16.88 -6.46
CA CYS A 545 -8.98 -18.29 -6.78
C CYS A 545 -10.19 -18.51 -7.70
N PRO A 546 -10.16 -19.56 -8.53
CA PRO A 546 -11.37 -19.98 -9.24
C PRO A 546 -12.39 -20.50 -8.22
N THR A 547 -13.60 -19.93 -8.25
CA THR A 547 -14.74 -20.29 -7.38
C THR A 547 -15.85 -21.02 -8.12
N ASP A 548 -15.90 -20.90 -9.44
CA ASP A 548 -16.89 -21.51 -10.31
C ASP A 548 -16.18 -22.22 -11.46
N TYR A 549 -16.20 -23.55 -11.44
CA TYR A 549 -15.69 -24.41 -12.52
C TYR A 549 -16.79 -24.84 -13.50
N GLU A 550 -18.05 -24.46 -13.27
CA GLU A 550 -19.15 -24.69 -14.22
C GLU A 550 -19.28 -23.55 -15.23
N ASP A 551 -18.68 -22.38 -14.96
CA ASP A 551 -18.68 -21.23 -15.86
C ASP A 551 -18.14 -21.60 -17.26
N GLY A 552 -18.88 -21.20 -18.30
CA GLY A 552 -18.51 -21.43 -19.69
C GLY A 552 -17.17 -20.83 -20.11
N PHE A 553 -16.60 -19.92 -19.31
CA PHE A 553 -15.23 -19.42 -19.42
C PHE A 553 -14.21 -20.54 -19.61
N TRP A 554 -14.32 -21.63 -18.84
CA TRP A 554 -13.33 -22.71 -18.87
C TRP A 554 -13.33 -23.54 -20.15
N LEU A 555 -14.44 -23.47 -20.90
CA LEU A 555 -14.65 -24.20 -22.15
C LEU A 555 -14.29 -23.36 -23.38
N ARG A 556 -13.91 -22.09 -23.18
CA ARG A 556 -13.62 -21.15 -24.27
C ARG A 556 -12.13 -20.82 -24.31
N PRO A 557 -11.54 -20.64 -25.50
CA PRO A 557 -10.23 -20.02 -25.67
C PRO A 557 -10.11 -18.71 -24.88
N ASN A 558 -9.11 -18.63 -24.00
CA ASN A 558 -8.73 -17.40 -23.32
C ASN A 558 -7.50 -16.80 -24.02
N ILE A 559 -7.74 -15.85 -24.92
CA ILE A 559 -6.72 -15.15 -25.72
C ILE A 559 -6.66 -13.71 -25.25
N LEU A 560 -5.47 -13.26 -24.86
CA LEU A 560 -5.26 -11.90 -24.35
C LEU A 560 -5.32 -10.87 -25.47
N GLU A 561 -6.15 -9.84 -25.29
CA GLU A 561 -6.13 -8.66 -26.14
C GLU A 561 -4.71 -8.07 -26.17
N HIS A 562 -4.18 -7.80 -27.37
CA HIS A 562 -2.83 -7.30 -27.66
C HIS A 562 -1.68 -8.32 -27.72
N THR A 563 -1.95 -9.61 -27.81
CA THR A 563 -0.93 -10.57 -28.27
C THR A 563 -1.04 -10.76 -29.79
N ASP A 564 -0.03 -10.27 -30.53
CA ASP A 564 0.10 -10.58 -31.95
C ASP A 564 0.06 -12.11 -32.13
N ASN A 565 -0.84 -12.56 -32.99
CA ASN A 565 -1.26 -13.95 -33.10
C ASN A 565 -0.46 -14.69 -34.18
N PRO A 566 0.39 -15.68 -33.83
CA PRO A 566 0.82 -16.70 -34.78
C PRO A 566 0.15 -18.03 -34.43
N GLY A 567 -1.16 -18.14 -34.61
CA GLY A 567 -1.87 -19.41 -34.57
C GLY A 567 -2.03 -20.04 -33.17
N LEU A 568 -3.13 -20.78 -33.01
CA LEU A 568 -3.31 -21.70 -31.90
C LEU A 568 -2.27 -22.84 -32.07
N ASN A 569 -1.08 -22.70 -31.48
CA ASN A 569 -0.10 -23.79 -31.47
C ASN A 569 -0.78 -25.09 -31.01
N GLN A 570 -0.61 -26.15 -31.80
CA GLN A 570 -1.09 -27.49 -31.44
C GLN A 570 -0.31 -27.99 -30.21
N PHE A 571 -0.85 -28.99 -29.53
CA PHE A 571 -0.10 -29.71 -28.52
C PHE A 571 1.16 -30.29 -29.18
N ASP A 572 2.35 -29.91 -28.70
CA ASP A 572 3.64 -30.21 -29.33
C ASP A 572 4.60 -30.97 -28.40
N GLU A 573 5.75 -31.35 -28.94
CA GLU A 573 6.80 -32.09 -28.22
C GLU A 573 7.38 -31.30 -27.04
N GLU A 574 7.34 -29.95 -27.07
CA GLU A 574 7.80 -29.13 -25.95
C GLU A 574 6.86 -29.31 -24.76
N ILE A 575 5.54 -29.27 -24.99
CA ILE A 575 4.54 -29.57 -23.96
C ILE A 575 4.68 -31.01 -23.48
N TRP A 576 4.83 -31.98 -24.40
CA TRP A 576 4.99 -33.41 -24.05
C TRP A 576 6.20 -33.66 -23.14
N SER A 577 7.33 -33.01 -23.45
CA SER A 577 8.57 -33.13 -22.67
C SER A 577 8.44 -32.62 -21.24
N ALA A 578 7.44 -31.77 -20.97
CA ALA A 578 7.18 -31.22 -19.66
C ALA A 578 6.33 -32.14 -18.77
N ILE A 579 5.74 -33.23 -19.28
CA ILE A 579 4.91 -34.18 -18.53
C ILE A 579 5.72 -35.40 -18.13
N SER A 580 5.52 -35.84 -16.89
CA SER A 580 6.21 -37.00 -16.32
C SER A 580 5.31 -38.23 -16.29
N ASN A 581 5.88 -39.43 -16.50
CA ASN A 581 5.17 -40.69 -16.26
C ASN A 581 5.04 -41.05 -14.76
N GLN A 582 5.51 -40.18 -13.88
CA GLN A 582 5.45 -40.33 -12.42
C GLN A 582 4.91 -39.05 -11.78
N PRO A 583 4.09 -39.14 -10.72
CA PRO A 583 3.58 -37.97 -10.02
C PRO A 583 4.71 -37.07 -9.48
N LEU A 584 4.47 -35.76 -9.55
CA LEU A 584 5.41 -34.72 -9.14
C LEU A 584 4.77 -33.78 -8.13
N THR A 585 5.58 -33.19 -7.25
CA THR A 585 5.19 -32.11 -6.34
C THR A 585 5.84 -30.77 -6.70
N GLY A 586 6.56 -30.73 -7.82
CA GLY A 586 7.33 -29.58 -8.27
C GLY A 586 8.20 -29.85 -9.48
N TYR A 587 8.56 -28.77 -10.17
CA TYR A 587 9.51 -28.75 -11.30
C TYR A 587 10.78 -28.00 -10.90
N THR A 588 11.96 -28.55 -11.20
CA THR A 588 13.25 -27.90 -10.91
C THR A 588 13.80 -27.24 -12.17
N ALA A 589 13.48 -25.96 -12.40
CA ALA A 589 14.38 -25.06 -13.10
C ALA A 589 15.34 -24.45 -12.06
N SER A 590 16.63 -24.36 -12.37
CA SER A 590 17.65 -23.88 -11.44
C SER A 590 17.28 -22.50 -10.87
N ILE A 591 17.53 -22.33 -9.57
CA ILE A 591 17.13 -21.18 -8.73
C ILE A 591 17.61 -19.82 -9.31
N ASN A 592 18.60 -19.82 -10.21
CA ASN A 592 19.21 -18.63 -10.80
C ASN A 592 18.42 -17.99 -11.97
N GLN A 593 17.24 -18.48 -12.35
CA GLN A 593 16.44 -17.89 -13.43
C GLN A 593 15.13 -17.19 -12.98
N LYS A 594 14.85 -17.11 -11.68
CA LYS A 594 13.60 -16.58 -11.12
C LYS A 594 13.48 -15.03 -11.08
N HIS A 595 14.42 -14.26 -11.64
CA HIS A 595 14.42 -12.78 -11.55
C HIS A 595 14.23 -12.05 -12.88
N ALA A 596 13.41 -12.61 -13.78
CA ALA A 596 12.93 -11.88 -14.96
C ALA A 596 11.48 -12.28 -15.27
N ALA A 597 10.53 -11.66 -14.59
CA ALA A 597 9.13 -11.59 -15.01
C ALA A 597 8.41 -10.44 -14.29
N THR A 598 8.79 -9.21 -14.60
CA THR A 598 7.89 -8.07 -14.54
C THR A 598 7.09 -8.07 -15.85
N ASN A 599 5.77 -8.20 -15.75
CA ASN A 599 4.79 -8.12 -16.84
C ASN A 599 4.65 -9.35 -17.77
N VAL A 600 4.02 -10.43 -17.28
CA VAL A 600 2.93 -11.17 -17.96
C VAL A 600 2.13 -11.86 -16.83
N ILE A 601 0.82 -12.02 -17.02
CA ILE A 601 -0.18 -12.60 -16.10
C ILE A 601 0.40 -13.65 -15.15
N SER A 602 0.28 -13.38 -13.85
CA SER A 602 0.38 -14.36 -12.76
C SER A 602 1.73 -15.07 -12.52
N GLY A 603 2.88 -14.38 -12.67
CA GLY A 603 4.12 -14.84 -12.02
C GLY A 603 4.70 -16.17 -12.53
N VAL A 604 4.35 -16.58 -13.74
CA VAL A 604 4.96 -17.72 -14.44
C VAL A 604 6.06 -17.18 -15.35
N SER A 605 7.28 -17.65 -15.15
CA SER A 605 8.39 -17.31 -16.05
C SER A 605 8.16 -18.00 -17.39
N PRO A 606 8.40 -17.33 -18.54
CA PRO A 606 8.44 -18.00 -19.85
C PRO A 606 9.47 -19.15 -19.92
N LYS A 607 10.40 -19.20 -18.96
CA LYS A 607 11.42 -20.25 -18.83
C LYS A 607 10.97 -21.43 -17.95
N ASP A 608 9.77 -21.37 -17.37
CA ASP A 608 9.23 -22.50 -16.61
C ASP A 608 8.86 -23.63 -17.58
N PRO A 609 9.38 -24.87 -17.41
CA PRO A 609 9.05 -25.99 -18.30
C PRO A 609 7.55 -26.28 -18.42
N ARG A 610 6.74 -25.90 -17.43
CA ARG A 610 5.29 -26.08 -17.45
C ARG A 610 4.52 -24.87 -17.99
N ALA A 611 5.18 -23.76 -18.31
CA ALA A 611 4.52 -22.58 -18.90
C ALA A 611 3.85 -22.88 -20.26
N PRO A 612 4.45 -23.66 -21.19
CA PRO A 612 3.80 -24.02 -22.45
C PRO A 612 2.47 -24.77 -22.24
N LEU A 613 2.42 -25.70 -21.27
CA LEU A 613 1.20 -26.44 -20.93
C LEU A 613 0.09 -25.51 -20.41
N LEU A 614 0.44 -24.57 -19.52
CA LEU A 614 -0.52 -23.58 -19.00
C LEU A 614 -1.12 -22.72 -20.12
N LEU A 615 -0.27 -22.26 -21.04
CA LEU A 615 -0.68 -21.47 -22.19
C LEU A 615 -1.57 -22.29 -23.13
N TYR A 616 -1.24 -23.56 -23.38
CA TYR A 616 -2.07 -24.48 -24.16
C TYR A 616 -3.46 -24.66 -23.54
N MET A 617 -3.52 -24.99 -22.25
CA MET A 617 -4.76 -25.15 -21.49
C MET A 617 -5.66 -23.91 -21.59
N SER A 618 -5.05 -22.72 -21.52
CA SER A 618 -5.78 -21.45 -21.53
C SER A 618 -6.23 -21.06 -22.95
N ARG A 619 -5.34 -21.13 -23.94
CA ARG A 619 -5.62 -20.73 -25.33
C ARG A 619 -6.61 -21.64 -26.03
N HIS A 620 -6.73 -22.89 -25.61
CA HIS A 620 -7.64 -23.87 -26.23
C HIS A 620 -8.91 -24.14 -25.41
N GLY A 621 -9.11 -23.47 -24.27
CA GLY A 621 -10.24 -23.79 -23.38
C GLY A 621 -10.22 -25.24 -22.88
N LYS A 622 -9.01 -25.77 -22.66
CA LYS A 622 -8.75 -27.15 -22.24
C LYS A 622 -8.38 -27.28 -20.77
N GLY A 623 -8.40 -26.17 -20.03
CA GLY A 623 -7.99 -26.13 -18.63
C GLY A 623 -8.69 -27.18 -17.76
N LEU A 624 -10.02 -27.19 -17.75
CA LEU A 624 -10.76 -28.16 -16.93
C LEU A 624 -10.64 -29.60 -17.43
N ASP A 625 -10.64 -29.81 -18.75
CA ASP A 625 -10.48 -31.14 -19.35
C ASP A 625 -9.20 -31.79 -18.85
N VAL A 626 -8.08 -31.06 -18.90
CA VAL A 626 -6.76 -31.53 -18.45
C VAL A 626 -6.72 -31.77 -16.94
N LEU A 627 -7.37 -30.90 -16.14
CA LEU A 627 -7.38 -31.04 -14.68
C LEU A 627 -8.25 -32.21 -14.21
N LEU A 628 -9.36 -32.50 -14.88
CA LEU A 628 -10.33 -33.51 -14.46
C LEU A 628 -10.05 -34.88 -15.07
N ASN A 629 -9.55 -34.92 -16.30
CA ASN A 629 -9.40 -36.14 -17.09
C ASN A 629 -7.95 -36.53 -17.37
N GLY A 630 -6.98 -35.63 -17.10
CA GLY A 630 -5.60 -35.80 -17.56
C GLY A 630 -5.43 -35.33 -19.01
N LEU A 631 -4.27 -35.62 -19.60
CA LEU A 631 -3.94 -35.25 -20.98
C LEU A 631 -4.43 -36.23 -22.04
#